data_AF-A0A926TEL1-F1
#
_entry.id   AF-A0A926TEL1-F1
#
_cell.length_a   1.000
_cell.length_b   1.000
_cell.length_c   1.000
_cell.angle_alpha   90.00
_cell.angle_beta   90.00
_cell.angle_gamma   90.00
#
_symmetry.space_group_name_H-M   'P 1'
#
loop_
_entity.id
_entity.type
_entity.pdbx_description
1 polymer ?
#
loop_
_entity_poly.entity_id
_entity_poly.type
_entity_poly.pdbx_seq_one_letter_code
_entity_poly.pdbx_strand_id
1 'polypeptide(L)' 'MNEQFEPLSNDEVLFVSVGRILMANPTFKVGELLDALAQAVSDREDDWSDDNEGWFGDGLECEALRFSSQGWQRGRVR' A
#
# COMPACT_ATOMS: atom_id res chain seq x y z
N MET A 1 13.44 10.10 -13.90
CA MET A 1 14.16 9.28 -12.91
C MET A 1 13.47 7.94 -12.89
N ASN A 2 14.19 6.82 -13.07
CA ASN A 2 13.60 5.49 -12.92
C ASN A 2 13.49 5.20 -11.42
N GLU A 3 12.42 5.67 -10.79
CA GLU A 3 12.01 5.19 -9.48
C GLU A 3 11.59 3.74 -9.65
N GLN A 4 12.56 2.82 -9.55
CA GLN A 4 12.32 1.39 -9.63
C GLN A 4 11.61 0.98 -8.33
N PHE A 5 10.29 1.00 -8.38
CA PHE A 5 9.48 0.34 -7.36
C PHE A 5 9.93 -1.12 -7.28
N GLU A 6 10.42 -1.52 -6.12
CA GLU A 6 10.75 -2.91 -5.87
C GLU A 6 9.51 -3.61 -5.31
N PRO A 7 9.19 -4.82 -5.80
CA PRO A 7 8.10 -5.60 -5.24
C PRO A 7 8.39 -5.96 -3.79
N LEU A 8 7.39 -5.77 -2.94
CA LEU A 8 7.42 -6.23 -1.55
C LEU A 8 6.86 -7.65 -1.47
N SER A 9 7.36 -8.42 -0.51
CA SER A 9 6.84 -9.75 -0.19
C SER A 9 5.59 -9.64 0.67
N ASN A 10 4.67 -10.60 0.56
CA ASN A 10 3.40 -10.61 1.30
C ASN A 10 3.57 -10.53 2.83
N ASP A 11 4.68 -11.04 3.36
CA ASP A 11 4.95 -11.01 4.79
C ASP A 11 5.55 -9.68 5.28
N GLU A 12 6.06 -8.84 4.38
CA GLU A 12 6.63 -7.54 4.75
C GLU A 12 5.54 -6.63 5.30
N VAL A 13 5.94 -5.72 6.19
CA VAL A 13 5.00 -4.90 6.95
C VAL A 13 5.09 -3.47 6.46
N LEU A 14 3.93 -2.86 6.19
CA LEU A 14 3.79 -1.47 5.83
C LEU A 14 3.23 -0.69 7.01
N PHE A 15 3.73 0.53 7.17
CA PHE A 15 3.17 1.55 8.05
C PHE A 15 2.82 2.79 7.22
N VAL A 16 1.58 3.26 7.35
CA VAL A 16 1.08 4.46 6.68
C VAL A 16 0.54 5.42 7.74
N SER A 17 1.17 6.59 7.83
CA SER A 17 0.89 7.62 8.84
C SER A 17 -0.34 8.46 8.50
N VAL A 18 -0.57 8.72 7.21
CA VAL A 18 -1.61 9.64 6.73
C VAL A 18 -2.28 9.05 5.50
N GLY A 19 -3.61 9.04 5.52
CA GLY A 19 -4.44 8.41 4.50
C GLY A 19 -5.10 7.17 5.07
N ARG A 20 -6.42 7.24 5.30
CA ARG A 20 -7.25 6.06 5.54
C ARG A 20 -7.32 5.26 4.25
N ILE A 21 -6.27 4.51 3.95
CA ILE A 21 -6.31 3.49 2.93
C ILE A 21 -6.93 2.28 3.61
N LEU A 22 -8.02 1.74 3.03
CA LEU A 22 -8.68 0.43 3.19
C LEU A 22 -8.63 -0.32 4.54
N MET A 23 -7.51 -0.29 5.25
CA MET A 23 -7.22 -0.84 6.57
C MET A 23 -7.56 0.16 7.70
N ALA A 24 -8.13 -0.37 8.79
CA ALA A 24 -8.41 0.42 10.00
C ALA A 24 -7.15 0.69 10.84
N ASN A 25 -6.11 -0.12 10.66
CA ASN A 25 -4.86 -0.02 11.40
C ASN A 25 -3.79 0.68 10.54
N PRO A 26 -2.91 1.50 11.13
CA PRO A 26 -1.84 2.17 10.39
C PRO A 26 -0.68 1.24 10.04
N THR A 27 -0.61 0.04 10.65
CA THR A 27 0.39 -1.00 10.36
C THR A 27 -0.28 -2.28 9.93
N PHE A 28 0.15 -2.87 8.82
CA PHE A 28 -0.42 -4.09 8.26
C PHE A 28 0.59 -4.82 7.35
N LYS A 29 0.38 -6.10 7.09
CA LYS A 29 1.20 -6.84 6.11
C LYS A 29 0.81 -6.47 4.67
N VAL A 30 1.75 -6.60 3.75
CA VAL A 30 1.50 -6.41 2.31
C VAL A 30 0.42 -7.36 1.80
N GLY A 31 0.41 -8.62 2.25
CA GLY A 31 -0.64 -9.58 1.89
C GLY A 31 -2.03 -9.13 2.32
N GLU A 32 -2.16 -8.58 3.53
CA GLU A 32 -3.45 -8.05 4.03
C GLU A 32 -3.92 -6.84 3.21
N LEU A 33 -2.98 -6.00 2.77
CA LEU A 33 -3.30 -4.89 1.88
C LEU A 33 -3.81 -5.38 0.52
N LEU A 34 -3.17 -6.39 -0.07
CA LEU A 34 -3.57 -6.96 -1.35
C LEU A 34 -4.94 -7.62 -1.28
N ASP A 35 -5.22 -8.36 -0.20
CA ASP A 35 -6.53 -8.96 0.04
C ASP A 35 -7.61 -7.90 0.21
N ALA A 36 -7.34 -6.85 1.01
CA ALA A 36 -8.27 -5.73 1.20
C ALA A 36 -8.49 -4.93 -0.09
N LEU A 37 -7.45 -4.75 -0.91
CA LEU A 37 -7.55 -4.11 -2.21
C LEU A 37 -8.40 -4.94 -3.17
N ALA A 38 -8.14 -6.24 -3.28
CA ALA A 38 -8.92 -7.15 -4.13
C ALA A 38 -10.40 -7.14 -3.73
N GLN A 39 -10.68 -7.20 -2.42
CA GLN A 39 -12.05 -7.11 -1.91
C GLN A 39 -12.69 -5.76 -2.25
N ALA A 40 -11.96 -4.66 -2.08
CA ALA A 40 -12.48 -3.33 -2.41
C ALA A 40 -12.75 -3.13 -3.91
N VAL A 41 -11.94 -3.76 -4.78
CA VAL A 41 -12.15 -3.77 -6.24
C VAL A 41 -13.43 -4.55 -6.57
N SER A 42 -13.57 -5.75 -6.01
CA SER A 42 -14.75 -6.60 -6.24
C SER A 42 -16.04 -6.01 -5.69
N ASP A 43 -16.00 -5.33 -4.54
CA ASP A 43 -17.18 -4.72 -3.92
C ASP A 43 -17.61 -3.39 -4.60
N ARG A 44 -16.72 -2.76 -5.38
CA ARG A 44 -16.92 -1.44 -5.98
C ARG A 44 -16.81 -1.40 -7.51
N GLU A 45 -17.02 -2.53 -8.20
CA GLU A 45 -16.97 -2.58 -9.68
C GLU A 45 -17.87 -1.52 -10.37
N ASP A 46 -18.89 -0.98 -9.69
CA ASP A 46 -19.80 0.07 -10.21
C ASP A 46 -19.50 1.50 -9.70
N ASP A 47 -18.65 1.70 -8.66
CA ASP A 47 -18.54 2.98 -7.90
C ASP A 47 -17.08 3.44 -7.69
N TRP A 48 -16.16 3.02 -8.56
CA TRP A 48 -14.78 3.51 -8.53
C TRP A 48 -14.69 4.95 -9.09
N SER A 49 -14.79 5.94 -8.19
CA SER A 49 -14.61 7.36 -8.51
C SER A 49 -13.14 7.79 -8.56
N ASP A 50 -12.89 8.94 -9.20
CA ASP A 50 -11.60 9.64 -9.33
C ASP A 50 -10.86 9.88 -7.99
N ASP A 51 -11.55 9.80 -6.84
CA ASP A 51 -10.93 9.90 -5.51
C ASP A 51 -9.98 8.73 -5.20
N ASN A 52 -10.12 7.59 -5.88
CA ASN A 52 -9.21 6.44 -5.73
C ASN A 52 -7.98 6.54 -6.67
N GLU A 53 -8.00 7.44 -7.64
CA GLU A 53 -6.97 7.58 -8.67
C GLU A 53 -5.64 8.11 -8.09
N GLY A 54 -5.72 8.91 -7.02
CA GLY A 54 -4.55 9.41 -6.29
C GLY A 54 -3.68 8.31 -5.69
N TRP A 55 -4.22 7.10 -5.49
CA TRP A 55 -3.46 5.96 -4.97
C TRP A 55 -2.62 5.29 -6.07
N PHE A 56 -3.14 5.24 -7.30
CA PHE A 56 -2.43 4.73 -8.48
C PHE A 56 -1.52 5.78 -9.15
N GLY A 57 -1.57 7.03 -8.69
CA GLY A 57 -0.70 8.12 -9.13
C GLY A 57 0.74 7.97 -8.60
N ASP A 58 1.17 8.96 -7.81
CA ASP A 58 2.55 9.05 -7.31
C ASP A 58 2.86 8.10 -6.13
N GLY A 59 1.89 7.30 -5.69
CA GLY A 59 1.95 6.43 -4.52
C GLY A 59 1.84 7.17 -3.19
N LEU A 60 1.53 6.44 -2.13
CA LEU A 60 1.36 7.00 -0.79
C LEU A 60 2.61 6.83 0.05
N GLU A 61 2.98 7.89 0.78
CA GLU A 61 4.14 7.88 1.68
C GLU A 61 3.96 6.83 2.78
N CYS A 62 4.91 5.91 2.88
CA CYS A 62 4.88 4.81 3.83
C CYS A 62 6.26 4.47 4.37
N GLU A 63 6.28 3.73 5.46
CA GLU A 63 7.46 3.06 5.99
C GLU A 63 7.28 1.54 5.81
N ALA A 64 8.20 0.89 5.13
CA ALA A 64 8.20 -0.55 4.89
C ALA A 64 9.26 -1.23 5.75
N LEU A 65 8.87 -2.27 6.49
CA LEU A 65 9.78 -3.17 7.17
C LEU A 65 10.04 -4.37 6.25
N ARG A 66 11.23 -4.38 5.64
CA ARG A 66 11.66 -5.46 4.73
C ARG A 66 12.50 -6.47 5.50
N PHE A 67 12.28 -7.76 5.28
CA PHE A 67 13.09 -8.80 5.94
C PHE A 67 14.48 -8.95 5.32
N SER A 68 14.66 -8.50 4.08
CA SER A 68 15.95 -8.44 3.40
C SER A 68 16.82 -7.27 3.89
N SER A 69 16.24 -6.32 4.63
CA SER A 69 16.89 -5.08 5.07
C SER A 69 16.97 -5.01 6.59
N GLN A 70 17.98 -4.31 7.12
CA GLN A 70 18.03 -4.04 8.56
C GLN A 70 17.15 -2.85 8.92
N GLY A 71 15.85 -3.10 9.08
CA GLY A 71 14.89 -2.16 9.70
C GLY A 71 13.90 -1.49 8.74
N TRP A 72 13.26 -0.44 9.25
CA TRP A 72 12.24 0.32 8.53
C TRP A 72 12.85 1.22 7.45
N GLN A 73 12.24 1.21 6.28
CA GLN A 73 12.64 2.01 5.12
C GLN A 73 11.50 2.92 4.71
N ARG A 74 11.76 4.22 4.58
CA ARG A 74 10.81 5.18 4.04
C ARG A 74 10.72 5.05 2.53
N GLY A 75 9.51 5.13 1.99
CA GLY A 75 9.26 5.07 0.56
C GLY A 75 7.84 5.45 0.20
N ARG A 76 7.42 5.02 -0.99
CA ARG A 76 6.05 5.14 -1.45
C ARG A 76 5.52 3.79 -1.89
N VAL A 77 4.25 3.53 -1.60
CA VAL A 77 3.53 2.32 -2.02
C VAL A 77 2.46 2.69 -3.04
N ARG A 78 2.33 1.87 -4.09
CA ARG A 78 1.30 1.94 -5.14
C ARG A 78 0.86 0.55 -5.53
#